data_AF-A0A9E3QHC6-F1
#
_entry.id   AF-A0A9E3QHC6-F1
#
_cell.length_a   1.000
_cell.length_b   1.000
_cell.length_c   1.000
_cell.angle_alpha   90.00
_cell.angle_beta   90.00
_cell.angle_gamma   90.00
#
_symmetry.space_group_name_H-M   'P 1'
#
loop_
_entity.id
_entity.type
_entity.pdbx_description
1 polymer ?
#
loop_
_entity_poly.entity_id
_entity_poly.type
_entity_poly.pdbx_seq_one_letter_code
_entity_poly.pdbx_strand_id
1 'polypeptide(L)' 'MNDTSTKPQGREKPKAFYSVAELAERWGVSTRTIYREVARGRLRRKHIGGQVRFAAADVESYERQAG' A
#
# COMPACT_ATOMS: atom_id res chain seq x y z
N MET A 1 -18.42 5.95 14.28
CA MET A 1 -17.26 5.25 13.69
C MET A 1 -16.20 6.29 13.35
N ASN A 2 -15.01 6.21 13.93
CA ASN A 2 -13.88 7.08 13.57
C ASN A 2 -13.02 6.37 12.52
N ASP A 3 -13.30 6.61 11.24
CA ASP A 3 -12.40 6.20 10.15
C ASP A 3 -11.97 7.45 9.37
N THR A 4 -11.19 8.30 10.02
CA THR A 4 -10.50 9.40 9.35
C THR A 4 -9.16 9.64 10.04
N SER A 5 -8.22 8.74 9.80
CA SER A 5 -6.79 8.99 9.95
C SER A 5 -6.19 8.50 8.63
N THR A 6 -5.38 9.26 7.88
CA THR A 6 -4.13 9.84 8.37
C THR A 6 -3.66 10.96 7.43
N LYS A 7 -3.24 12.06 8.05
CA LYS A 7 -2.54 13.23 7.48
C LYS A 7 -1.36 12.80 6.57
N PRO A 8 -1.01 13.58 5.53
CA PRO A 8 0.20 13.35 4.75
C PRO A 8 1.40 13.61 5.67
N GLN A 9 1.96 12.55 6.24
CA GLN A 9 3.15 12.65 7.08
C GLN A 9 4.32 12.91 6.16
N GLY A 10 4.76 14.16 6.17
CA GLY A 10 5.97 14.61 5.50
C GLY A 10 7.15 13.72 5.89
N ARG A 11 7.91 13.33 4.86
CA ARG A 11 9.33 13.01 4.89
C ARG A 11 9.82 12.34 6.19
N GLU A 12 9.66 11.03 6.38
CA GLU A 12 10.47 10.35 7.41
C GLU A 12 10.60 8.83 7.19
N LYS A 13 11.84 8.44 6.84
CA LYS A 13 12.45 7.10 6.78
C LYS A 13 11.85 6.07 5.80
N PRO A 14 12.68 5.17 5.21
CA PRO A 14 12.17 4.03 4.46
C PRO A 14 11.42 3.11 5.42
N LYS A 15 10.10 3.23 5.47
CA LYS A 15 9.25 2.28 6.19
C LYS A 15 9.28 0.95 5.44
N ALA A 16 9.55 -0.13 6.16
CA ALA A 16 9.53 -1.48 5.60
C ALA A 16 8.13 -1.91 5.14
N PHE A 17 7.07 -1.22 5.60
CA PHE A 17 5.69 -1.52 5.28
C PHE A 17 4.88 -0.26 4.96
N TYR A 18 4.05 -0.35 3.94
CA TYR A 18 3.09 0.66 3.51
C TYR A 18 1.66 0.22 3.79
N SER A 19 0.81 1.14 4.16
CA SER A 19 -0.64 0.93 4.24
C SER A 19 -1.29 1.08 2.86
N VAL A 20 -2.52 0.59 2.70
CA VAL A 20 -3.29 0.74 1.44
C VAL A 20 -3.41 2.22 1.02
N ALA A 21 -3.65 3.12 1.98
CA ALA A 21 -3.78 4.55 1.72
C ALA A 21 -2.46 5.18 1.24
N GLU A 22 -1.33 4.82 1.87
CA GLU A 22 -0.01 5.33 1.47
C GLU A 22 0.35 4.89 0.04
N LEU A 23 0.05 3.64 -0.33
CA LEU A 23 0.24 3.17 -1.70
C LEU A 23 -0.68 3.85 -2.70
N ALA A 24 -1.92 4.13 -2.30
CA ALA A 24 -2.89 4.81 -3.15
C ALA A 24 -2.38 6.20 -3.53
N GLU A 25 -1.88 6.96 -2.55
CA GLU A 25 -1.27 8.27 -2.80
C GLU A 25 0.02 8.15 -3.62
N ARG A 26 0.90 7.19 -3.29
CA ARG A 26 2.19 7.00 -3.99
C ARG A 26 2.03 6.69 -5.47
N TRP A 27 1.06 5.84 -5.82
CA TRP A 27 0.78 5.45 -7.21
C TRP A 27 -0.28 6.34 -7.89
N GLY A 28 -0.90 7.28 -7.16
CA GLY A 28 -1.99 8.10 -7.68
C GLY A 28 -3.23 7.30 -8.05
N VAL A 29 -3.47 6.16 -7.41
CA VAL A 29 -4.62 5.27 -7.67
C VAL A 29 -5.55 5.19 -6.48
N SER A 30 -6.80 4.81 -6.69
CA SER A 30 -7.71 4.55 -5.56
C SER A 30 -7.35 3.26 -4.81
N THR A 31 -7.64 3.22 -3.50
CA THR A 31 -7.49 2.02 -2.66
C THR A 31 -8.20 0.79 -3.25
N ARG A 32 -9.34 0.99 -3.91
CA ARG A 32 -10.07 -0.05 -4.65
C ARG A 32 -9.25 -0.68 -5.79
N THR A 33 -8.46 0.12 -6.50
CA THR A 33 -7.53 -0.38 -7.53
C THR A 33 -6.48 -1.27 -6.89
N ILE A 34 -5.91 -0.88 -5.75
CA ILE A 34 -4.94 -1.70 -5.02
C ILE A 34 -5.55 -3.04 -4.62
N TYR A 35 -6.75 -3.05 -4.03
CA TYR A 35 -7.45 -4.30 -3.70
C TYR A 35 -7.71 -5.17 -4.93
N ARG A 36 -7.98 -4.57 -6.10
CA ARG A 36 -8.14 -5.29 -7.36
C ARG A 36 -6.84 -5.93 -7.82
N GLU A 37 -5.70 -5.23 -7.73
CA GLU A 37 -4.39 -5.78 -8.08
C GLU A 37 -3.96 -6.88 -7.10
N VAL A 38 -4.33 -6.77 -5.82
CA VAL A 38 -4.18 -7.86 -4.84
C VAL A 38 -5.05 -9.06 -5.22
N ALA A 39 -6.32 -8.84 -5.57
CA ALA A 39 -7.23 -9.92 -5.98
C ALA A 39 -6.76 -10.62 -7.27
N ARG A 40 -6.08 -9.88 -8.16
CA ARG A 40 -5.41 -10.42 -9.36
C ARG A 40 -4.12 -11.19 -9.05
N GLY A 41 -3.65 -11.18 -7.81
CA GLY A 41 -2.40 -11.83 -7.40
C GLY A 41 -1.13 -11.09 -7.82
N ARG A 42 -1.25 -9.87 -8.37
CA ARG A 42 -0.10 -9.05 -8.77
C ARG A 42 0.59 -8.36 -7.59
N LEU A 43 -0.17 -8.09 -6.54
CA LEU A 43 0.33 -7.45 -5.33
C LEU A 43 0.06 -8.35 -4.12
N ARG A 44 1.11 -8.71 -3.38
CA ARG A 44 0.95 -9.48 -2.15
C ARG A 44 0.65 -8.55 -0.99
N ARG A 45 -0.46 -8.83 -0.30
CA ARG A 45 -0.80 -8.19 0.96
C ARG A 45 -0.34 -9.04 2.14
N LYS A 46 0.11 -8.40 3.22
CA LYS A 46 0.34 -9.03 4.52
C LYS A 46 -0.72 -8.53 5.51
N HIS A 47 -1.23 -9.45 6.33
CA HIS A 47 -2.09 -9.11 7.46
C HIS A 47 -1.22 -9.03 8.70
N ILE A 48 -1.08 -7.83 9.27
CA ILE A 48 -0.29 -7.58 10.47
C ILE A 48 -1.22 -6.95 11.51
N GLY A 49 -1.53 -7.69 12.57
CA GLY A 49 -2.41 -7.20 13.65
C GLY A 49 -3.82 -6.83 13.19
N GLY A 50 -4.38 -7.57 12.21
CA GLY A 50 -5.71 -7.29 11.64
C GLY A 50 -5.74 -6.15 10.62
N GLN A 51 -4.61 -5.50 10.35
CA GLN A 51 -4.50 -4.49 9.30
C GLN A 51 -3.76 -5.02 8.06
N VAL A 52 -4.23 -4.59 6.90
CA VAL A 52 -3.58 -4.87 5.62
C VAL A 52 -2.38 -3.93 5.43
N ARG A 53 -1.19 -4.52 5.31
CA ARG A 53 0.07 -3.81 5.04
C ARG A 53 0.82 -4.47 3.88
N PHE A 54 1.62 -3.69 3.18
CA PHE A 54 2.40 -4.10 2.02
C PHE A 54 3.87 -3.90 2.31
N ALA A 55 4.69 -4.93 2.11
CA ALA A 55 6.12 -4.77 2.31
C ALA A 55 6.72 -3.91 1.19
N ALA A 56 7.70 -3.07 1.51
CA ALA A 56 8.41 -2.27 0.51
C ALA A 56 8.97 -3.14 -0.64
N ALA A 57 9.44 -4.35 -0.34
CA ALA A 57 9.92 -5.29 -1.35
C ALA A 57 8.83 -5.76 -2.33
N ASP A 58 7.60 -6.00 -1.86
CA ASP A 58 6.46 -6.36 -2.71
C ASP A 58 6.05 -5.17 -3.60
N VAL A 59 6.07 -3.96 -3.03
CA VAL A 59 5.79 -2.71 -3.74
C VAL A 59 6.84 -2.46 -4.83
N GLU A 60 8.13 -2.57 -4.51
CA GLU A 60 9.21 -2.41 -5.49
C GLU A 60 9.12 -3.47 -6.61
N SER A 61 8.82 -4.72 -6.26
CA SER A 61 8.62 -5.80 -7.24
C SER A 61 7.44 -5.51 -8.18
N TYR A 62 6.38 -4.90 -7.66
CA TYR A 62 5.23 -4.47 -8.47
C TYR A 62 5.59 -3.28 -9.35
N GLU A 63 6.27 -2.26 -8.81
CA GLU A 63 6.74 -1.08 -9.55
C GLU A 63 7.66 -1.48 -10.72
N ARG A 64 8.53 -2.49 -10.53
CA ARG A 64 9.37 -3.02 -11.61
C ARG A 64 8.63 -3.83 -12.67
N GLN A 65 7.51 -4.45 -12.34
CA GLN A 65 6.71 -5.22 -13.30
C GLN A 65 5.67 -4.36 -14.02
N ALA A 66 5.36 -3.17 -13.50
CA ALA A 66 4.34 -2.27 -14.03
C ALA A 66 4.89 -1.20 -15.00
N GLY A 67 6.21 -1.15 -15.23
CA GLY A 67 6.87 -0.35 -16.27
C GLY A 67 7.24 -1.21 -17.47
#